data_AF-A0A2V9GDS9-F1
#
_entry.id   AF-A0A2V9GDS9-F1
#
_cell.length_a   1.000
_cell.length_b   1.000
_cell.length_c   1.000
_cell.angle_alpha   90.00
_cell.angle_beta   90.00
_cell.angle_gamma   90.00
#
_symmetry.space_group_name_H-M   'P 1'
#
loop_
_entity.id
_entity.type
_entity.pdbx_description
1 polymer ?
#
loop_
_entity_poly.entity_id
_entity_poly.type
_entity_poly.pdbx_seq_one_letter_code
_entity_poly.pdbx_strand_id
1 'polypeptide(L)'
;MGDWTTASGKPYLASGSLHIRQSSDGTLSAWLDRVIASSDRRNGELLRVYSATAPELDFERPGDIGPPYRYHGSLSGDGQMLTGDWAENSGARLNAPDRFRKVPD
;
A
#
# COMPACT_ATOMS: atom_id res chain seq x y z
N MET A 1 3.27 5.39 11.15
CA MET A 1 1.83 5.58 10.87
C MET A 1 1.64 6.85 10.08
N GLY A 2 0.53 6.94 9.34
CA GLY A 2 0.19 8.12 8.55
C GLY A 2 -0.64 7.76 7.34
N ASP A 3 -1.10 8.80 6.64
CA ASP A 3 -1.66 8.70 5.31
C ASP A 3 -0.56 8.88 4.27
N TRP A 4 -0.70 8.14 3.18
CA TRP A 4 0.26 8.11 2.09
C TRP A 4 -0.50 8.23 0.79
N THR A 5 -0.03 9.10 -0.10
CA THR A 5 -0.60 9.26 -1.44
C THR A 5 0.43 8.81 -2.46
N THR A 6 -0.03 8.34 -3.62
CA THR A 6 0.86 7.97 -4.74
C THR A 6 1.87 9.09 -5.03
N ALA A 7 3.16 8.75 -5.10
CA ALA A 7 4.25 9.70 -5.31
C ALA A 7 4.46 10.06 -6.79
N SER A 8 4.02 9.23 -7.72
CA SER A 8 4.18 9.44 -9.16
C SER A 8 2.87 9.22 -9.93
N GLY A 9 2.23 10.32 -10.34
CA GLY A 9 1.07 10.31 -11.24
C GLY A 9 1.49 10.18 -12.70
N LYS A 10 2.06 9.03 -13.12
CA LYS A 10 2.00 8.71 -14.55
C LYS A 10 0.53 8.39 -14.86
N PRO A 11 -0.08 8.97 -15.90
CA PRO A 11 -1.52 8.83 -16.18
C PRO A 11 -1.98 7.39 -16.45
N TYR A 12 -1.04 6.44 -16.59
CA TYR A 12 -1.29 5.04 -16.89
C TYR A 12 -0.93 4.07 -15.75
N LEU A 13 -0.42 4.58 -14.61
CA LEU A 13 -0.17 3.76 -13.42
C LEU A 13 -1.34 3.92 -12.46
N ALA A 14 -1.74 2.83 -11.79
CA ALA A 14 -2.74 2.89 -10.73
C ALA A 14 -2.38 3.99 -9.73
N SER A 15 -3.37 4.85 -9.44
CA SER A 15 -3.25 5.89 -8.42
C SER A 15 -4.04 5.49 -7.19
N GLY A 16 -3.73 6.09 -6.05
CA GLY A 16 -4.33 5.68 -4.80
C GLY A 16 -3.65 6.22 -3.55
N SER A 17 -4.18 5.78 -2.42
CA SER A 17 -3.73 6.14 -1.09
C SER A 17 -3.55 4.89 -0.24
N LEU A 18 -2.49 4.86 0.54
CA LEU A 18 -2.26 3.84 1.57
C LEU A 18 -2.46 4.50 2.93
N HIS A 19 -3.18 3.81 3.80
CA HIS A 19 -3.47 4.29 5.14
C HIS A 19 -2.90 3.30 6.13
N ILE A 20 -2.12 3.80 7.09
CA ILE A 20 -1.57 2.97 8.17
C ILE A 20 -1.89 3.66 9.49
N ARG A 21 -2.66 2.98 10.34
CA ARG A 21 -3.07 3.47 11.67
C ARG A 21 -2.64 2.48 12.73
N GLN A 22 -2.29 3.02 13.90
CA GLN A 22 -2.08 2.23 15.10
C GLN A 22 -3.19 2.58 16.09
N SER A 23 -3.83 1.56 16.64
CA SER A 23 -4.75 1.72 17.77
C SER A 23 -3.99 1.94 19.07
N SER A 24 -4.70 2.35 20.12
CA SER A 24 -4.13 2.60 21.45
C SER A 24 -3.51 1.36 22.11
N ASP A 25 -3.95 0.16 21.72
CA ASP A 25 -3.39 -1.11 22.17
C ASP A 25 -2.12 -1.52 21.40
N GLY A 26 -1.69 -0.72 20.45
CA GLY A 26 -0.49 -0.95 19.64
C GLY A 26 -0.74 -1.73 18.34
N THR A 27 -1.95 -2.23 18.10
CA THR A 27 -2.29 -2.98 16.88
C THR A 27 -2.24 -2.09 15.64
N LEU A 28 -1.66 -2.58 14.56
CA LEU A 28 -1.62 -1.87 13.28
C LEU A 28 -2.74 -2.32 12.36
N SER A 29 -3.39 -1.35 11.73
CA SER A 29 -4.35 -1.55 10.65
C SER A 29 -3.86 -0.81 9.40
N ALA A 30 -3.97 -1.47 8.26
CA ALA A 30 -3.64 -0.87 6.98
C ALA A 30 -4.74 -1.15 5.95
N TRP A 31 -5.02 -0.16 5.09
CA TRP A 31 -5.93 -0.33 3.96
C TRP A 31 -5.49 0.52 2.78
N LEU A 32 -5.92 0.11 1.60
CA LEU A 32 -5.54 0.71 0.33
C LEU A 32 -6.78 1.23 -0.39
N ASP A 33 -6.68 2.46 -0.89
CA ASP A 33 -7.57 3.04 -1.88
C ASP A 33 -6.87 2.98 -3.24
N ARG A 34 -7.54 2.45 -4.26
CA ARG A 34 -7.02 2.30 -5.62
C ARG A 34 -7.99 2.84 -6.66
N VAL A 35 -7.42 3.52 -7.64
CA VAL A 35 -8.06 3.86 -8.91
C VAL A 35 -7.36 3.04 -9.99
N ILE A 36 -8.02 1.96 -10.40
CA ILE A 36 -7.53 1.00 -11.41
C ILE A 36 -7.85 1.54 -12.81
N ALA A 37 -9.05 2.11 -12.96
CA ALA A 37 -9.52 2.82 -14.15
C ALA A 37 -10.51 3.92 -13.72
N SER A 38 -10.89 4.82 -14.62
CA SER A 38 -11.83 5.93 -14.29
C SER A 38 -13.15 5.44 -13.68
N SER A 39 -13.60 4.24 -14.05
CA SER A 39 -14.82 3.58 -13.55
C SER A 39 -14.57 2.47 -12.51
N ASP A 40 -13.32 2.08 -12.27
CA ASP A 40 -12.95 1.03 -11.30
C ASP A 40 -12.14 1.67 -10.16
N ARG A 41 -12.86 1.97 -9.08
CA ARG A 41 -12.34 2.51 -7.83
C ARG A 41 -12.61 1.51 -6.71
N ARG A 42 -11.57 1.15 -5.97
CA ARG A 42 -11.65 0.28 -4.81
C ARG A 42 -11.16 1.06 -3.61
N ASN A 43 -12.05 1.35 -2.67
CA ASN A 43 -11.73 2.14 -1.49
C ASN A 43 -11.85 1.26 -0.24
N GLY A 44 -10.91 1.39 0.69
CA GLY A 44 -10.90 0.65 1.94
C GLY A 44 -10.55 -0.83 1.79
N GLU A 45 -9.75 -1.22 0.79
CA GLU A 45 -9.27 -2.61 0.69
C GLU A 45 -8.34 -2.91 1.86
N LEU A 46 -8.84 -3.67 2.83
CA LEU A 46 -8.09 -4.06 4.02
C LEU A 46 -6.86 -4.89 3.65
N LEU A 47 -5.75 -4.59 4.31
CA LEU A 47 -4.49 -5.30 4.17
C LEU A 47 -4.20 -6.08 5.45
N ARG A 48 -3.68 -7.29 5.28
CA ARG A 48 -3.05 -8.03 6.38
C ARG A 48 -1.64 -7.48 6.58
N VAL A 49 -1.32 -7.04 7.80
CA VAL A 49 0.01 -6.54 8.17
C VAL A 49 0.86 -7.70 8.64
N TYR A 50 1.96 -8.00 7.93
CA TYR A 50 2.92 -9.05 8.31
C TYR A 50 4.07 -8.49 9.13
N SER A 51 4.61 -7.35 8.71
CA SER A 51 5.69 -6.64 9.38
C SER A 51 5.54 -5.14 9.10
N ALA A 52 5.87 -4.31 10.08
CA ALA A 52 5.91 -2.87 9.93
C ALA A 52 7.05 -2.30 10.79
N THR A 53 8.21 -2.91 10.64
CA THR A 53 9.42 -2.59 11.41
C THR A 53 10.37 -1.81 10.53
N ALA A 54 10.60 -0.54 10.85
CA ALA A 54 11.44 0.31 10.03
C ALA A 54 12.84 -0.32 9.76
N PRO A 55 13.33 -0.26 8.51
CA PRO A 55 12.74 0.46 7.38
C PRO A 55 11.69 -0.37 6.60
N GLU A 56 11.46 -1.64 6.91
CA GLU A 56 10.67 -2.56 6.09
C GLU A 56 9.19 -2.61 6.48
N LEU A 57 8.32 -2.68 5.48
CA LEU A 57 6.89 -2.85 5.66
C LEU A 57 6.37 -3.93 4.71
N ASP A 58 5.70 -4.92 5.29
CA ASP A 58 5.11 -6.04 4.60
C ASP A 58 3.60 -6.06 4.80
N PHE A 59 2.88 -5.94 3.69
CA PHE A 59 1.43 -6.03 3.66
C PHE A 59 0.99 -7.10 2.68
N GLU A 60 -0.17 -7.69 2.91
CA GLU A 60 -0.82 -8.55 1.93
C GLU A 60 -2.21 -8.02 1.67
N ARG A 61 -2.54 -7.89 0.39
CA ARG A 61 -3.92 -7.78 -0.06
C ARG A 61 -4.49 -9.21 -0.11
N PRO A 62 -5.50 -9.55 0.72
CA PRO A 62 -6.03 -10.91 0.79
C PRO A 62 -6.65 -11.38 -0.52
N GLY A 63 -6.66 -12.69 -0.73
CA GLY A 63 -7.15 -13.34 -1.94
C GLY A 63 -8.68 -13.44 -2.08
N ASP A 64 -9.45 -12.63 -1.35
CA ASP A 64 -10.92 -12.75 -1.32
C ASP A 64 -11.56 -12.41 -2.68
N ILE A 65 -10.89 -11.60 -3.49
CA ILE A 65 -11.28 -11.29 -4.88
C ILE A 65 -10.04 -11.36 -5.78
N GLY A 66 -9.55 -12.56 -6.08
CA GLY A 66 -8.34 -12.82 -6.89
C GLY A 66 -7.18 -13.39 -6.05
N PRO A 67 -5.97 -13.59 -6.61
CA PRO A 67 -4.85 -14.11 -5.84
C PRO A 67 -4.40 -13.09 -4.77
N PRO A 68 -3.75 -13.56 -3.69
CA PRO A 68 -3.12 -12.67 -2.72
C PRO A 68 -1.89 -11.99 -3.35
N TYR A 69 -1.70 -10.72 -3.02
CA TYR A 69 -0.53 -9.96 -3.45
C TYR A 69 0.18 -9.39 -2.24
N ARG A 70 1.47 -9.66 -2.13
CA ARG A 70 2.30 -9.16 -1.03
C ARG A 70 3.06 -7.93 -1.48
N TYR A 71 2.88 -6.85 -0.74
CA TYR A 71 3.73 -5.68 -0.80
C TYR A 71 4.94 -5.91 0.09
N HIS A 72 6.12 -5.72 -0.47
CA HIS A 72 7.36 -5.56 0.30
C HIS A 72 7.88 -4.17 0.02
N GLY A 73 7.89 -3.31 1.03
CA GLY A 73 8.29 -1.92 0.89
C GLY A 73 9.33 -1.49 1.91
N SER A 74 10.02 -0.40 1.57
CA SER A 74 11.01 0.23 2.43
C SER A 74 10.71 1.72 2.57
N LEU A 75 10.77 2.19 3.81
CA LEU A 75 10.67 3.59 4.19
C LEU A 75 12.02 4.28 3.96
N SER A 76 12.01 5.46 3.33
CA SER A 76 13.19 6.30 3.20
C SER A 76 13.72 6.78 4.55
N GLY A 77 15.01 7.13 4.61
CA GLY A 77 15.64 7.58 5.87
C GLY A 77 15.02 8.83 6.50
N ASP A 78 14.36 9.67 5.70
CA ASP A 78 13.60 10.85 6.16
C ASP A 78 12.12 10.55 6.50
N GLY A 79 11.68 9.30 6.34
CA GLY A 79 10.32 8.88 6.59
C GLY A 79 9.27 9.44 5.63
N GLN A 80 9.67 10.07 4.51
CA GLN A 80 8.76 10.77 3.60
C GLN A 80 8.30 9.92 2.42
N MET A 81 9.02 8.86 2.08
CA MET A 81 8.73 8.01 0.92
C MET A 81 8.67 6.55 1.33
N LEU A 82 7.65 5.85 0.85
CA LEU A 82 7.53 4.41 0.90
C LEU A 82 7.65 3.88 -0.53
N THR A 83 8.63 3.00 -0.78
CA THR A 83 8.85 2.39 -2.10
C THR A 83 8.88 0.88 -1.95
N GLY A 84 8.20 0.15 -2.83
CA GLY A 84 8.16 -1.31 -2.79
C GLY A 84 7.63 -1.88 -4.09
N ASP A 85 7.17 -3.13 -4.04
CA ASP A 85 6.52 -3.82 -5.15
C ASP A 85 5.38 -4.69 -4.62
N TRP A 86 4.28 -4.80 -5.38
CA TRP A 86 3.22 -5.78 -5.16
C TRP A 86 3.47 -7.01 -6.02
N ALA A 87 3.82 -8.14 -5.40
CA ALA A 87 4.11 -9.38 -6.11
C ALA A 87 3.15 -10.51 -5.71
N GLU A 88 2.73 -11.28 -6.71
CA GLU A 88 2.16 -12.61 -6.54
C GLU A 88 3.27 -13.67 -6.61
N ASN A 89 3.07 -14.82 -5.96
CA ASN A 89 3.98 -15.98 -6.08
C ASN A 89 4.15 -16.48 -7.54
N SER A 90 3.22 -16.15 -8.45
CA SER A 90 3.25 -16.52 -9.87
C SER A 90 3.98 -15.51 -10.78
N GLY A 91 4.43 -14.38 -10.23
CA GLY A 91 5.12 -13.31 -10.97
C GLY A 91 4.22 -12.20 -11.52
N ALA A 92 2.89 -12.29 -11.34
CA ALA A 92 1.98 -11.19 -11.64
C ALA A 92 2.08 -10.07 -10.58
N ARG A 93 1.70 -8.84 -10.97
CA ARG A 93 1.70 -7.66 -10.09
C ARG A 93 0.29 -7.14 -9.88
N LEU A 94 0.02 -6.70 -8.66
CA LEU A 94 -1.22 -6.00 -8.36
C LEU A 94 -1.22 -4.67 -9.12
N ASN A 95 -2.33 -4.36 -9.80
CA ASN A 95 -2.53 -3.02 -10.34
C ASN A 95 -2.81 -2.04 -9.18
N ALA A 96 -1.75 -1.52 -8.57
CA ALA A 96 -1.76 -0.67 -7.39
C ALA A 96 -0.54 0.27 -7.42
N PRO A 97 -0.58 1.42 -6.72
CA PRO A 97 0.61 2.20 -6.49
C PRO A 97 1.63 1.39 -5.67
N ASP A 98 2.89 1.52 -6.03
CA ASP A 98 4.04 0.87 -5.38
C ASP A 98 4.95 1.88 -4.66
N ARG A 99 4.76 3.16 -4.98
CA ARG A 99 5.50 4.29 -4.45
C ARG A 99 4.57 5.35 -3.88
N PHE A 100 4.74 5.65 -2.61
CA PHE A 100 3.91 6.59 -1.87
C PHE A 100 4.75 7.67 -1.20
N ARG A 101 4.21 8.88 -1.16
CA ARG A 101 4.71 9.98 -0.35
C ARG A 101 3.81 10.15 0.85
N LYS A 102 4.40 10.43 2.01
CA LYS A 102 3.64 10.72 3.23
C LYS A 102 2.83 12.01 3.03
N VAL A 103 1.58 12.00 3.48
CA VAL A 103 0.75 13.19 3.57
C VAL A 103 1.11 13.90 4.88
N PRO A 104 1.38 15.22 4.87
CA PRO A 104 1.57 15.98 6.09
C PRO A 104 0.30 15.94 6.95
N ASP A 105 0.47 15.75 8.26
CA ASP A 105 -0.61 15.84 9.24
C ASP A 105 -1.15 17.28 9.37
#